data_AF-A0A4Y2HCN6-F1
#
_entry.id   AF-A0A4Y2HCN6-F1
#
_cell.length_a   1.000
_cell.length_b   1.000
_cell.length_c   1.000
_cell.angle_alpha   90.00
_cell.angle_beta   90.00
_cell.angle_gamma   90.00
#
_symmetry.space_group_name_H-M   'P 1'
#
loop_
_entity.id
_entity.type
_entity.pdbx_description
1 polymer ?
#
loop_
_entity_poly.entity_id
_entity_poly.type
_entity_poly.pdbx_seq_one_letter_code
_entity_poly.pdbx_strand_id
1 'polypeptide(L)'
;MYNDGSRNDSDCMGSGIYITTHNQELKIERRNPDFCSVFRSELIAIDEGLDSLSFVSCSNEIWILTDSRSSIQHLANWHRVRDNTGINILNKLKNLSVSYRIHLQWIPSHVNIQTNEIADALAKAGADDASVPSAPLTYLELFSRAKSRNKTIWLIPPEHHWYRGSRPGGCLSNDCSRRDQTTLTRFLSGRSFRSLAFSDNSKCFEICPKCTAEQATLDHILACLGLSKQDLVPNPLLTLDFFRVHRLMDLI
;
A
#
# COMPACT_ATOMS: atom_id res chain seq x y z
N MET A 1 -27.77 15.49 -8.98
CA MET A 1 -26.32 15.76 -8.94
C MET A 1 -25.60 14.45 -9.00
N TYR A 2 -24.66 14.33 -9.92
CA TYR A 2 -23.71 13.23 -10.07
C TYR A 2 -22.31 13.77 -9.76
N ASN A 3 -21.48 12.97 -9.11
CA ASN A 3 -20.11 13.34 -8.80
C ASN A 3 -19.17 12.15 -8.99
N ASP A 4 -17.92 12.46 -9.33
CA ASP A 4 -16.85 11.49 -9.44
C ASP A 4 -15.49 12.14 -9.08
N GLY A 5 -14.55 11.33 -8.61
CA GLY A 5 -13.17 11.69 -8.31
C GLY A 5 -12.19 10.86 -9.13
N SER A 6 -11.34 11.52 -9.91
CA SER A 6 -10.39 10.85 -10.80
C SER A 6 -8.94 11.13 -10.46
N ARG A 7 -8.08 10.17 -10.83
CA ARG A 7 -6.63 10.28 -10.80
C ARG A 7 -6.07 9.99 -12.20
N ASN A 8 -5.21 10.85 -12.70
CA ASN A 8 -4.47 10.59 -13.93
C ASN A 8 -3.09 9.92 -13.68
N ASP A 9 -2.41 9.56 -14.76
CA ASP A 9 -1.13 8.84 -14.73
C ASP A 9 0.02 9.65 -14.12
N SER A 10 -0.11 10.98 -14.04
CA SER A 10 0.86 11.87 -13.40
C SER A 10 0.58 12.12 -11.92
N ASP A 11 -0.31 11.31 -11.30
CA ASP A 11 -0.75 11.43 -9.89
C ASP A 11 -1.48 12.76 -9.59
N CYS A 12 -1.97 13.43 -10.64
CA CYS A 12 -2.84 14.59 -10.55
C CYS A 12 -4.28 14.13 -10.32
N MET A 13 -4.99 14.90 -9.49
CA MET A 13 -6.35 14.58 -9.06
C MET A 13 -7.35 15.61 -9.54
N GLY A 14 -8.53 15.13 -9.89
CA GLY A 14 -9.66 15.95 -10.36
C GLY A 14 -10.97 15.50 -9.74
N SER A 15 -11.94 16.41 -9.71
CA SER A 15 -13.31 16.17 -9.29
C SER A 15 -14.23 16.64 -10.41
N GLY A 16 -15.20 15.81 -10.75
CA GLY A 16 -16.23 16.11 -11.74
C GLY A 16 -17.58 16.20 -11.07
N ILE A 17 -18.34 17.25 -11.37
CA ILE A 17 -19.70 17.44 -10.88
C ILE A 17 -20.61 17.71 -12.06
N TYR A 18 -21.69 16.93 -12.14
CA TYR A 18 -22.76 17.16 -13.10
C TYR A 18 -24.10 17.35 -12.38
N ILE A 19 -24.64 18.57 -12.46
CA ILE A 19 -25.94 18.93 -11.91
C ILE A 19 -26.89 19.12 -13.09
N THR A 20 -28.01 18.40 -13.08
CA THR A 20 -29.03 18.49 -14.12
C THR A 20 -30.39 18.68 -13.47
N THR A 21 -31.20 19.55 -14.09
CA THR A 21 -32.60 19.81 -13.79
C THR A 21 -33.40 19.78 -15.09
N HIS A 22 -34.73 19.86 -15.03
CA HIS A 22 -35.56 19.84 -16.24
C HIS A 22 -35.22 20.93 -17.27
N ASN A 23 -34.65 22.06 -16.83
CA ASN A 23 -34.43 23.24 -17.69
C ASN A 23 -32.97 23.65 -17.82
N GLN A 24 -32.07 23.10 -16.98
CA GLN A 24 -30.69 23.56 -16.87
C GLN A 24 -29.75 22.41 -16.57
N GLU A 25 -28.56 22.48 -17.17
CA GLU A 25 -27.43 21.61 -16.88
C GLU A 25 -26.23 22.46 -16.47
N LEU A 26 -25.53 22.00 -15.43
CA LEU A 26 -24.30 22.60 -14.94
C LEU A 26 -23.24 21.51 -14.87
N LYS A 27 -22.11 21.76 -15.53
CA LYS A 27 -20.94 20.88 -15.59
C LYS A 27 -19.78 21.61 -14.95
N ILE A 28 -19.15 20.98 -13.97
CA ILE A 28 -18.03 21.55 -13.22
C ILE A 28 -16.91 20.54 -13.25
N GLU A 29 -15.78 21.00 -13.76
CA GLU A 29 -14.49 20.32 -13.66
C GLU A 29 -13.65 21.07 -12.63
N ARG A 30 -13.05 20.34 -11.69
CA ARG A 30 -12.25 20.94 -10.63
C ARG A 30 -10.93 20.20 -10.51
N ARG A 31 -9.84 20.95 -10.60
CA ARG A 31 -8.53 20.46 -10.19
C ARG A 31 -8.45 20.37 -8.66
N ASN A 32 -7.90 19.26 -8.18
CA ASN A 32 -7.65 19.04 -6.75
C ASN A 32 -6.14 19.19 -6.45
N PRO A 33 -5.76 19.39 -5.17
CA PRO A 33 -4.36 19.35 -4.77
C PRO A 33 -3.67 18.05 -5.18
N ASP A 34 -2.41 18.15 -5.60
CA ASP A 34 -1.59 16.99 -5.94
C ASP A 34 -1.49 16.03 -4.76
N PHE A 35 -1.48 14.71 -5.01
CA PHE A 35 -1.44 13.67 -3.95
C PHE A 35 -2.71 13.60 -3.07
N CYS A 36 -3.79 14.29 -3.43
CA CYS A 36 -5.12 14.06 -2.86
C CYS A 36 -5.51 12.57 -3.06
N SER A 37 -6.22 11.96 -2.12
CA SER A 37 -6.74 10.60 -2.35
C SER A 37 -7.99 10.64 -3.24
N VAL A 38 -8.25 9.58 -4.03
CA VAL A 38 -9.49 9.45 -4.81
C VAL A 38 -10.72 9.64 -3.90
N PHE A 39 -10.71 9.03 -2.71
CA PHE A 39 -11.75 9.22 -1.70
C PHE A 39 -11.97 10.69 -1.31
N ARG A 40 -10.90 11.48 -1.16
CA ARG A 40 -11.04 12.91 -0.85
C ARG A 40 -11.52 13.69 -2.07
N SER A 41 -11.10 13.33 -3.28
CA SER A 41 -11.61 13.94 -4.52
C SER A 41 -13.12 13.75 -4.67
N GLU A 42 -13.64 12.59 -4.30
CA GLU A 42 -15.09 12.34 -4.24
C GLU A 42 -15.80 13.26 -3.24
N LEU A 43 -15.24 13.41 -2.04
CA LEU A 43 -15.80 14.33 -1.04
C LEU A 43 -15.73 15.79 -1.50
N ILE A 44 -14.64 16.21 -2.13
CA ILE A 44 -14.51 17.57 -2.70
C ILE A 44 -15.55 17.78 -3.81
N ALA A 45 -15.81 16.76 -4.63
CA ALA A 45 -16.84 16.83 -5.67
C ALA A 45 -18.24 17.03 -5.05
N ILE A 46 -18.56 16.33 -3.97
CA ILE A 46 -19.81 16.55 -3.22
C ILE A 46 -19.84 17.96 -2.61
N ASP A 47 -18.76 18.40 -1.97
CA ASP A 47 -18.67 19.71 -1.29
C ASP A 47 -18.88 20.89 -2.25
N GLU A 48 -18.23 20.84 -3.41
CA GLU A 48 -18.36 21.82 -4.49
C GLU A 48 -19.71 21.76 -5.16
N GLY A 49 -20.23 20.54 -5.37
CA GLY A 49 -21.55 20.34 -5.93
C GLY A 49 -22.63 20.95 -5.06
N LEU A 50 -22.50 20.86 -3.73
CA LEU A 50 -23.41 21.48 -2.78
C LEU A 50 -23.37 23.02 -2.82
N ASP A 51 -22.19 23.62 -2.96
CA ASP A 51 -22.06 25.08 -3.14
C ASP A 51 -22.72 25.54 -4.45
N SER A 52 -22.59 24.70 -5.47
CA SER A 52 -23.07 24.98 -6.82
C SER A 52 -24.59 24.88 -6.96
N LEU A 53 -25.28 24.25 -6.01
CA LEU A 53 -26.74 24.20 -5.97
C LEU A 53 -27.37 25.60 -5.88
N SER A 54 -26.66 26.58 -5.34
CA SER A 54 -27.14 27.97 -5.26
C SER A 54 -27.31 28.63 -6.63
N PHE A 55 -26.57 28.18 -7.65
CA PHE A 55 -26.63 28.71 -9.02
C PHE A 55 -27.71 28.04 -9.88
N VAL A 56 -28.31 26.94 -9.41
CA VAL A 56 -29.28 26.16 -10.17
C VAL A 56 -30.65 26.30 -9.52
N SER A 57 -31.69 26.52 -10.33
CA SER A 57 -33.07 26.49 -9.84
C SER A 57 -33.43 25.06 -9.42
N CYS A 58 -33.33 24.78 -8.12
CA CYS A 58 -33.60 23.45 -7.58
C CYS A 58 -35.10 23.24 -7.31
N SER A 59 -35.57 22.03 -7.59
CA SER A 59 -36.86 21.55 -7.08
C SER A 59 -36.78 21.38 -5.54
N ASN A 60 -37.91 21.12 -4.88
CA ASN A 60 -37.95 20.85 -3.44
C ASN A 60 -37.14 19.59 -3.05
N GLU A 61 -36.71 18.77 -4.01
CA GLU A 61 -35.90 17.57 -3.78
C GLU A 61 -34.54 17.64 -4.48
N ILE A 62 -33.49 17.19 -3.78
CA ILE A 62 -32.12 17.16 -4.26
C ILE A 62 -31.60 15.74 -4.17
N TRP A 63 -31.28 15.15 -5.31
CA TRP A 63 -30.69 13.81 -5.40
C TRP A 63 -29.20 13.91 -5.67
N ILE A 64 -28.40 13.38 -4.74
CA ILE A 64 -26.94 13.25 -4.85
C ILE A 64 -26.64 11.77 -5.12
N LEU A 65 -26.12 11.50 -6.31
CA LEU A 65 -25.85 10.17 -6.82
C LEU A 65 -24.33 10.02 -6.96
N THR A 66 -23.76 9.07 -6.24
CA THR A 66 -22.31 8.79 -6.27
C THR A 66 -22.07 7.29 -6.28
N ASP A 67 -21.08 6.84 -7.03
CA ASP A 67 -20.61 5.46 -7.02
C ASP A 67 -19.54 5.18 -5.95
N SER A 68 -19.08 6.23 -5.27
CA SER A 68 -18.16 6.13 -4.14
C SER A 68 -18.87 5.67 -2.86
N ARG A 69 -18.90 4.34 -2.66
CA ARG A 69 -19.44 3.73 -1.44
C ARG A 69 -18.72 4.22 -0.18
N SER A 70 -17.43 4.50 -0.27
CA SER A 70 -16.63 5.01 0.84
C SER A 70 -17.08 6.41 1.27
N SER A 71 -17.37 7.31 0.32
CA SER A 71 -17.90 8.65 0.61
C SER A 71 -19.24 8.59 1.35
N ILE A 72 -20.16 7.73 0.90
CA ILE A 72 -21.46 7.55 1.56
C ILE A 72 -21.28 6.97 2.97
N GLN A 73 -20.45 5.94 3.12
CA GLN A 73 -20.18 5.34 4.44
C GLN A 73 -19.54 6.33 5.42
N HIS A 74 -18.67 7.21 4.92
CA HIS A 74 -18.04 8.25 5.72
C HIS A 74 -19.07 9.27 6.21
N LEU A 75 -19.90 9.80 5.31
CA LEU A 75 -20.95 10.77 5.66
C LEU A 75 -22.05 10.15 6.53
N ALA A 76 -22.41 8.88 6.30
CA ALA A 76 -23.37 8.16 7.13
C ALA A 76 -22.88 8.00 8.58
N ASN A 77 -21.57 7.85 8.78
CA ASN A 77 -20.92 7.81 10.08
C ASN A 77 -20.60 9.21 10.64
N TRP A 78 -21.53 10.16 10.48
CA TRP A 78 -21.36 11.58 10.80
C TRP A 78 -20.78 11.86 12.20
N HIS A 79 -21.10 11.05 13.21
CA HIS A 79 -20.57 11.16 14.58
C HIS A 79 -19.06 10.88 14.71
N ARG A 80 -18.43 10.27 13.70
CA ARG A 80 -16.98 9.95 13.65
C ARG A 80 -16.20 10.80 12.67
N VAL A 81 -16.89 11.61 11.86
CA VAL A 81 -16.25 12.50 10.88
C VAL A 81 -15.44 13.56 11.62
N ARG A 82 -14.16 13.67 11.28
CA ARG A 82 -13.21 14.61 11.91
C ARG A 82 -12.44 15.47 10.91
N ASP A 83 -12.55 15.15 9.62
CA ASP A 83 -11.94 15.91 8.55
C ASP A 83 -12.79 17.15 8.22
N ASN A 84 -12.10 18.23 7.87
CA ASN A 84 -12.73 19.53 7.60
C ASN A 84 -13.72 19.45 6.42
N THR A 85 -13.38 18.67 5.39
CA THR A 85 -14.24 18.49 4.19
C THR A 85 -15.54 17.79 4.55
N GLY A 86 -15.49 16.67 5.26
CA GLY A 86 -16.68 15.96 5.73
C GLY A 86 -17.55 16.82 6.66
N ILE A 87 -16.95 17.57 7.59
CA ILE A 87 -17.69 18.49 8.48
C ILE A 87 -18.39 19.59 7.68
N ASN A 88 -17.71 20.18 6.69
CA ASN A 88 -18.29 21.20 5.81
C ASN A 88 -19.49 20.65 5.04
N ILE A 89 -19.36 19.47 4.43
CA ILE A 89 -20.46 18.80 3.72
C ILE A 89 -21.64 18.59 4.66
N LEU A 90 -21.42 18.04 5.86
CA LEU A 90 -22.49 17.80 6.83
C LEU A 90 -23.21 19.09 7.25
N ASN A 91 -22.47 20.18 7.45
CA ASN A 91 -23.05 21.48 7.77
C ASN A 91 -23.87 22.04 6.60
N LYS A 92 -23.38 21.93 5.36
CA LYS A 92 -24.11 22.33 4.15
C LYS A 92 -25.37 21.52 3.96
N LEU A 93 -25.30 20.19 4.09
CA LEU A 93 -26.46 19.30 4.06
C LEU A 93 -27.49 19.66 5.11
N LYS A 94 -27.06 19.94 6.36
CA LYS A 94 -27.94 20.38 7.43
C LYS A 94 -28.64 21.69 7.09
N ASN A 95 -27.93 22.68 6.56
CA ASN A 95 -28.51 23.97 6.19
C ASN A 95 -29.51 23.83 5.03
N LEU A 96 -29.15 23.06 4.00
CA LEU A 96 -30.02 22.82 2.85
C LEU A 96 -31.24 21.98 3.22
N SER A 97 -31.14 21.10 4.22
CA SER A 97 -32.25 20.25 4.68
C SER A 97 -33.42 21.04 5.27
N VAL A 98 -33.22 22.32 5.60
CA VAL A 98 -34.29 23.22 6.06
C VAL A 98 -35.28 23.52 4.93
N SER A 99 -34.80 23.62 3.69
CA SER A 99 -35.60 24.02 2.52
C SER A 99 -35.86 22.88 1.55
N TYR A 100 -34.96 21.89 1.51
CA TYR A 100 -34.95 20.84 0.50
C TYR A 100 -34.92 19.45 1.13
N ARG A 101 -35.60 18.49 0.49
CA ARG A 101 -35.45 17.07 0.82
C ARG A 101 -34.23 16.51 0.09
N ILE A 102 -33.19 16.17 0.84
CA ILE A 102 -31.93 15.70 0.27
C ILE A 102 -31.85 14.18 0.34
N HIS A 103 -31.52 13.56 -0.79
CA HIS A 103 -31.32 12.12 -0.93
C HIS A 103 -29.88 11.86 -1.34
N LEU A 104 -29.15 11.11 -0.53
CA LEU A 104 -27.81 10.61 -0.86
C LEU A 104 -27.92 9.13 -1.21
N GLN A 105 -27.66 8.79 -2.48
CA GLN A 105 -27.89 7.44 -3.00
C GLN A 105 -26.62 6.92 -3.69
N TRP A 106 -26.26 5.68 -3.33
CA TRP A 106 -25.18 4.97 -4.00
C TRP A 106 -25.66 4.43 -5.35
N ILE A 107 -24.86 4.59 -6.39
CA ILE A 107 -25.08 4.00 -7.71
C ILE A 107 -23.92 3.07 -8.09
N PRO A 108 -24.16 1.99 -8.84
CA PRO A 108 -23.06 1.17 -9.34
C PRO A 108 -22.25 1.93 -10.38
N SER A 109 -20.93 1.77 -10.33
CA SER A 109 -20.00 2.27 -11.35
C SER A 109 -20.00 1.36 -12.60
N HIS A 110 -19.66 1.91 -13.77
CA HIS A 110 -19.47 1.18 -15.03
C HIS A 110 -20.66 0.36 -15.55
N VAL A 111 -21.88 0.81 -15.27
CA VAL A 111 -23.12 0.20 -15.79
C VAL A 111 -23.78 1.05 -16.89
N ASN A 112 -23.02 1.91 -17.57
CA ASN A 112 -23.48 2.81 -18.63
C ASN A 112 -24.58 3.79 -18.18
N ILE A 113 -24.51 4.31 -16.95
CA ILE A 113 -25.33 5.45 -16.54
C ILE A 113 -24.72 6.70 -17.18
N GLN A 114 -25.30 7.16 -18.29
CA GLN A 114 -24.74 8.24 -19.12
C GLN A 114 -24.37 9.49 -18.31
N THR A 115 -25.17 9.87 -17.32
CA THR A 115 -24.91 11.03 -16.47
C THR A 115 -23.77 10.84 -15.48
N ASN A 116 -23.47 9.60 -15.08
CA ASN A 116 -22.29 9.27 -14.29
C ASN A 116 -21.03 9.30 -15.14
N GLU A 117 -21.09 8.78 -16.37
CA GLU A 117 -19.97 8.86 -17.33
C GLU A 117 -19.61 10.31 -17.67
N ILE A 118 -20.58 11.24 -17.68
CA ILE A 118 -20.30 12.68 -17.80
C ILE A 118 -19.51 13.19 -16.59
N ALA A 119 -19.87 12.78 -15.37
CA ALA A 119 -19.13 13.17 -14.17
C ALA A 119 -17.70 12.61 -14.16
N ASP A 120 -17.51 11.35 -14.55
CA ASP A 120 -16.18 10.72 -14.73
C ASP A 120 -15.33 11.49 -15.75
N ALA A 121 -15.91 11.84 -16.90
CA ALA A 121 -15.22 12.62 -17.92
C ALA A 121 -14.80 14.02 -17.41
N LEU A 122 -15.66 14.68 -16.64
CA LEU A 122 -15.35 15.96 -16.00
C LEU A 122 -14.27 15.82 -14.92
N ALA A 123 -14.26 14.71 -14.18
CA ALA A 123 -13.24 14.45 -13.18
C ALA A 123 -11.86 14.22 -13.81
N LYS A 124 -11.82 13.53 -14.96
CA LYS A 124 -10.61 13.34 -15.76
C LYS A 124 -10.10 14.66 -16.34
N ALA A 125 -10.98 15.45 -16.96
CA ALA A 125 -10.63 16.78 -17.47
C ALA A 125 -10.08 17.69 -16.35
N GLY A 126 -10.74 17.66 -15.18
CA GLY A 126 -10.29 18.36 -14.00
C GLY A 126 -8.94 17.87 -13.47
N ALA A 127 -8.54 16.62 -13.68
CA ALA A 127 -7.22 16.10 -13.27
C ALA A 127 -6.10 16.53 -14.23
N ASP A 128 -6.44 16.75 -15.51
CA ASP A 128 -5.51 17.16 -16.57
C ASP A 128 -5.29 18.68 -16.60
N ASP A 129 -6.08 19.46 -15.87
CA ASP A 129 -5.84 20.89 -15.70
C ASP A 129 -4.49 21.15 -15.00
N ALA A 130 -3.67 22.01 -15.60
CA ALA A 130 -2.35 22.41 -15.11
C ALA A 130 -2.43 23.35 -13.89
N SER A 131 -3.60 23.91 -13.60
CA SER A 131 -3.84 24.84 -12.49
C SER A 131 -3.92 24.12 -11.14
N VAL A 132 -2.78 23.89 -10.48
CA VAL A 132 -2.76 23.26 -9.14
C VAL A 132 -3.36 24.22 -8.10
N PRO A 133 -4.45 23.84 -7.40
CA PRO A 133 -5.01 24.66 -6.32
C PRO A 133 -4.05 24.71 -5.14
N SER A 134 -3.89 25.89 -4.53
CA SER A 134 -3.04 26.15 -3.36
C SER A 134 -3.55 25.51 -2.04
N ALA A 135 -4.52 24.60 -2.09
CA ALA A 135 -5.11 24.06 -0.88
C ALA A 135 -4.14 23.08 -0.17
N PRO A 136 -3.94 23.21 1.15
CA PRO A 136 -2.98 22.40 1.89
C PRO A 136 -3.41 20.93 1.97
N LEU A 137 -2.43 20.04 1.81
CA LEU A 137 -2.60 18.60 2.00
C LEU A 137 -2.81 18.25 3.47
N THR A 138 -3.65 17.26 3.73
CA THR A 138 -3.82 16.72 5.09
C THR A 138 -2.62 15.87 5.50
N TYR A 139 -2.42 15.72 6.82
CA TYR A 139 -1.34 14.88 7.36
C TYR A 139 -1.33 13.46 6.79
N LEU A 140 -2.50 12.84 6.64
CA LEU A 140 -2.62 11.48 6.10
C LEU A 140 -2.16 11.40 4.64
N GLU A 141 -2.37 12.45 3.85
CA GLU A 141 -1.93 12.53 2.45
C GLU A 141 -0.42 12.70 2.36
N LEU A 142 0.15 13.58 3.19
CA LEU A 142 1.60 13.73 3.32
C LEU A 142 2.26 12.43 3.78
N PHE A 143 1.67 11.75 4.76
CA PHE A 143 2.15 10.46 5.26
C PHE A 143 2.04 9.36 4.18
N SER A 144 0.93 9.30 3.46
CA SER A 144 0.73 8.36 2.34
C SER A 144 1.77 8.59 1.24
N ARG A 145 2.02 9.85 0.87
CA ARG A 145 3.07 10.25 -0.07
C ARG A 145 4.46 9.82 0.39
N ALA A 146 4.80 10.09 1.65
CA ALA A 146 6.08 9.67 2.23
C ALA A 146 6.22 8.14 2.23
N LYS A 147 5.15 7.42 2.59
CA LYS A 147 5.12 5.96 2.57
C LYS A 147 5.27 5.38 1.17
N SER A 148 4.63 5.98 0.16
CA SER A 148 4.76 5.59 -1.25
C SER A 148 6.19 5.76 -1.75
N ARG A 149 6.82 6.92 -1.47
CA ARG A 149 8.25 7.17 -1.75
C ARG A 149 9.17 6.17 -1.06
N ASN A 150 8.88 5.84 0.20
CA ASN A 150 9.67 4.84 0.90
C ASN A 150 9.55 3.47 0.23
N LYS A 151 8.36 3.05 -0.22
CA LYS A 151 8.19 1.77 -0.93
C LYS A 151 9.02 1.71 -2.22
N THR A 152 9.08 2.77 -3.01
CA THR A 152 9.90 2.78 -4.23
C THR A 152 11.39 2.70 -3.91
N ILE A 153 11.83 3.36 -2.84
CA ILE A 153 13.21 3.22 -2.33
C ILE A 153 13.49 1.79 -1.86
N TRP A 154 12.55 1.13 -1.18
CA TRP A 154 12.69 -0.26 -0.74
C TRP A 154 12.83 -1.26 -1.90
N LEU A 155 12.31 -0.93 -3.08
CA LEU A 155 12.46 -1.77 -4.28
C LEU A 155 13.85 -1.64 -4.93
N ILE A 156 14.62 -0.61 -4.57
CA ILE A 156 15.99 -0.45 -5.04
C ILE A 156 16.90 -1.31 -4.14
N PRO A 157 17.56 -2.35 -4.69
CA PRO A 157 18.50 -3.13 -3.91
C PRO A 157 19.63 -2.21 -3.41
N PRO A 158 19.97 -2.22 -2.11
CA PRO A 158 21.09 -1.45 -1.61
C PRO A 158 22.38 -1.82 -2.36
N GLU A 159 23.20 -0.82 -2.72
CA GLU A 159 24.48 -1.02 -3.41
C GLU A 159 25.56 -1.70 -2.55
N HIS A 160 25.19 -2.23 -1.41
CA HIS A 160 26.14 -2.88 -0.53
C HIS A 160 26.59 -4.23 -1.11
N HIS A 161 27.89 -4.50 -1.05
CA HIS A 161 28.52 -5.70 -1.61
C HIS A 161 27.82 -7.02 -1.22
N TRP A 162 27.17 -7.08 -0.04
CA TRP A 162 26.46 -8.25 0.43
C TRP A 162 25.20 -8.57 -0.38
N TYR A 163 24.48 -7.56 -0.91
CA TYR A 163 23.31 -7.74 -1.78
C TYR A 163 23.70 -8.21 -3.19
N ARG A 164 24.86 -7.76 -3.72
CA ARG A 164 25.38 -8.22 -5.02
C ARG A 164 25.93 -9.65 -4.97
N GLY A 165 26.55 -10.03 -3.86
CA GLY A 165 27.14 -11.37 -3.69
C GLY A 165 26.19 -12.45 -3.19
N SER A 166 25.18 -12.08 -2.40
CA SER A 166 24.18 -13.01 -1.86
C SER A 166 22.81 -12.64 -2.41
N ARG A 167 22.29 -13.37 -3.40
CA ARG A 167 20.91 -13.17 -3.93
C ARG A 167 19.90 -13.35 -2.76
N PRO A 168 19.37 -12.28 -2.15
CA PRO A 168 18.38 -12.43 -1.11
C PRO A 168 17.07 -12.84 -1.79
N GLY A 169 16.60 -14.05 -1.51
CA GLY A 169 15.40 -14.63 -2.15
C GLY A 169 15.67 -15.75 -3.14
N GLY A 170 16.92 -16.16 -3.35
CA GLY A 170 17.20 -17.45 -4.00
C GLY A 170 16.71 -18.58 -3.11
N CYS A 171 15.63 -19.27 -3.50
CA CYS A 171 15.30 -20.54 -2.88
C CYS A 171 16.27 -21.61 -3.41
N LEU A 172 16.81 -22.43 -2.51
CA LEU A 172 17.36 -23.72 -2.94
C LEU A 172 16.15 -24.56 -3.34
N SER A 173 15.98 -24.79 -4.64
CA SER A 173 14.87 -25.56 -5.20
C SER A 173 15.04 -27.03 -4.84
N ASN A 174 14.73 -27.38 -3.59
CA ASN A 174 14.87 -28.71 -3.05
C ASN A 174 13.51 -29.21 -2.56
N ASP A 175 13.18 -30.46 -2.88
CA ASP A 175 11.98 -31.17 -2.42
C ASP A 175 11.98 -31.50 -0.91
N CYS A 176 12.84 -30.85 -0.11
CA CYS A 176 12.91 -31.07 1.33
C CYS A 176 11.92 -30.18 2.10
N SER A 177 11.67 -30.55 3.36
CA SER A 177 10.73 -29.82 4.22
C SER A 177 11.15 -28.36 4.42
N ARG A 178 10.20 -27.47 4.67
CA ARG A 178 10.48 -26.05 4.99
C ARG A 178 11.48 -25.90 6.15
N ARG A 179 11.47 -26.82 7.12
CA ARG A 179 12.42 -26.88 8.23
C ARG A 179 13.83 -27.14 7.73
N ASP A 180 14.00 -28.18 6.92
CA ASP A 180 15.28 -28.57 6.34
C ASP A 180 15.87 -27.48 5.42
N GLN A 181 15.02 -26.86 4.58
CA GLN A 181 15.41 -25.72 3.74
C GLN A 181 15.92 -24.54 4.58
N THR A 182 15.24 -24.24 5.69
CA THR A 182 15.61 -23.17 6.60
C THR A 182 16.92 -23.48 7.32
N THR A 183 17.10 -24.71 7.79
CA THR A 183 18.33 -25.18 8.44
C THR A 183 19.53 -25.07 7.50
N LEU A 184 19.40 -25.58 6.27
CA LEU A 184 20.48 -25.58 5.29
C LEU A 184 20.82 -24.15 4.82
N THR A 185 19.81 -23.29 4.61
CA THR A 185 20.03 -21.87 4.26
C THR A 185 20.75 -21.11 5.39
N ARG A 186 20.36 -21.34 6.65
CA ARG A 186 21.02 -20.73 7.82
C ARG A 186 22.45 -21.19 8.01
N PHE A 187 22.70 -22.47 7.76
CA PHE A 187 24.04 -23.06 7.83
C PHE A 187 24.95 -22.48 6.73
N LEU A 188 24.51 -22.51 5.46
CA LEU A 188 25.28 -21.99 4.32
C LEU A 188 25.56 -20.48 4.43
N SER A 189 24.59 -19.70 4.92
CA SER A 189 24.76 -18.26 5.11
C SER A 189 25.60 -17.90 6.34
N GLY A 190 26.04 -18.88 7.14
CA GLY A 190 26.73 -18.64 8.42
C GLY A 190 25.86 -17.92 9.45
N ARG A 191 24.53 -17.87 9.22
CA ARG A 191 23.57 -17.16 10.08
C ARG A 191 22.97 -18.05 11.16
N SER A 192 23.51 -19.26 11.38
CA SER A 192 22.96 -20.24 12.33
C SER A 192 22.67 -19.64 13.72
N PHE A 193 21.57 -20.15 14.27
CA PHE A 193 20.97 -19.85 15.57
C PHE A 193 21.65 -20.71 16.65
N ARG A 194 21.58 -20.26 17.90
CA ARG A 194 22.36 -20.74 19.08
C ARG A 194 23.88 -20.56 19.03
N SER A 195 24.36 -19.52 18.35
CA SER A 195 25.67 -18.96 18.70
C SER A 195 25.59 -18.40 20.12
N LEU A 196 26.36 -18.98 21.05
CA LEU A 196 26.51 -18.49 22.42
C LEU A 196 27.56 -17.37 22.53
N ALA A 197 28.49 -17.27 21.56
CA ALA A 197 29.52 -16.23 21.56
C ALA A 197 29.95 -15.78 20.15
N PHE A 198 30.34 -14.51 20.08
CA PHE A 198 30.89 -13.83 18.90
C PHE A 198 32.38 -13.59 19.16
N SER A 199 33.29 -14.16 18.35
CA SER A 199 34.73 -13.90 18.43
C SER A 199 35.32 -13.67 17.04
N ASP A 200 36.27 -12.73 16.95
CA ASP A 200 36.97 -12.36 15.71
C ASP A 200 36.07 -12.23 14.47
N ASN A 201 34.99 -11.44 14.61
CA ASN A 201 34.03 -11.17 13.54
C ASN A 201 33.29 -12.41 12.99
N SER A 202 33.35 -13.55 13.68
CA SER A 202 32.72 -14.81 13.30
C SER A 202 31.87 -15.39 14.44
N LYS A 203 30.82 -16.13 14.07
CA LYS A 203 30.01 -16.86 15.05
C LYS A 203 30.68 -18.19 15.36
N CYS A 204 30.85 -18.47 16.66
CA CYS A 204 31.50 -19.68 17.14
C CYS A 204 30.51 -20.58 17.89
N PHE A 205 30.71 -21.89 17.77
CA PHE A 205 30.08 -22.92 18.58
C PHE A 205 30.91 -23.16 19.84
N GLU A 206 30.28 -23.54 20.95
CA GLU A 206 31.01 -23.80 22.20
C GLU A 206 32.04 -24.93 22.04
N ILE A 207 31.65 -26.01 21.35
CA ILE A 207 32.48 -27.21 21.17
C ILE A 207 32.30 -27.76 19.76
N CYS A 208 33.39 -28.16 19.10
CA CYS A 208 33.33 -28.93 17.85
C CYS A 208 32.83 -30.35 18.11
N PRO A 209 31.78 -30.82 17.42
CA PRO A 209 31.23 -32.16 17.64
C PRO A 209 32.17 -33.31 17.22
N LYS A 210 33.23 -33.03 16.43
CA LYS A 210 34.18 -34.05 15.97
C LYS A 210 35.48 -34.09 16.77
N CYS A 211 36.12 -32.94 16.96
CA CYS A 211 37.44 -32.86 17.60
C CYS A 211 37.38 -32.29 19.02
N THR A 212 36.20 -31.94 19.52
CA THR A 212 35.96 -31.38 20.87
C THR A 212 36.68 -30.07 21.17
N ALA A 213 37.22 -29.39 20.14
CA ALA A 213 37.83 -28.08 20.30
C ALA A 213 36.81 -27.04 20.76
N GLU A 214 37.18 -26.22 21.75
CA GLU A 214 36.38 -25.10 22.21
C GLU A 214 36.36 -23.96 21.18
N GLN A 215 35.28 -23.18 21.14
CA GLN A 215 35.10 -22.03 20.23
C GLN A 215 35.30 -22.38 18.75
N ALA A 216 34.66 -23.45 18.30
CA ALA A 216 34.75 -23.91 16.92
C ALA A 216 33.97 -23.00 15.97
N THR A 217 34.60 -22.48 14.92
CA THR A 217 33.90 -21.77 13.84
C THR A 217 33.21 -22.76 12.89
N LEU A 218 32.26 -22.28 12.09
CA LEU A 218 31.62 -23.09 11.04
C LEU A 218 32.65 -23.68 10.07
N ASP A 219 33.65 -22.89 9.67
CA ASP A 219 34.69 -23.34 8.75
C ASP A 219 35.60 -24.40 9.40
N HIS A 220 35.86 -24.29 10.71
CA HIS A 220 36.56 -25.33 11.47
C HIS A 220 35.76 -26.64 11.52
N ILE A 221 34.46 -26.59 11.80
CA ILE A 221 33.61 -27.79 11.84
C ILE A 221 33.58 -28.48 10.48
N LEU A 222 33.45 -27.70 9.40
CA LEU A 222 33.48 -28.23 8.03
C LEU A 222 34.83 -28.85 7.70
N ALA A 223 35.94 -28.16 7.99
CA ALA A 223 37.28 -28.69 7.78
C ALA A 223 37.55 -29.97 8.59
N CYS A 224 37.12 -30.01 9.86
CA CYS A 224 37.18 -31.21 10.69
C CYS A 224 36.42 -32.37 10.05
N LEU A 225 35.26 -32.11 9.46
CA LEU A 225 34.43 -33.10 8.77
C LEU A 225 34.94 -33.45 7.36
N GLY A 226 36.00 -32.79 6.88
CA GLY A 226 36.56 -32.99 5.54
C GLY A 226 35.72 -32.36 4.43
N LEU A 227 34.90 -31.36 4.76
CA LEU A 227 33.99 -30.68 3.85
C LEU A 227 34.37 -29.21 3.69
N SER A 228 33.98 -28.63 2.56
CA SER A 228 33.96 -27.19 2.32
C SER A 228 32.53 -26.70 2.08
N LYS A 229 32.31 -25.39 2.19
CA LYS A 229 31.01 -24.78 1.85
C LYS A 229 30.56 -25.06 0.41
N GLN A 230 31.51 -25.31 -0.51
CA GLN A 230 31.23 -25.60 -1.92
C GLN A 230 30.68 -27.01 -2.11
N ASP A 231 31.03 -27.96 -1.24
CA ASP A 231 30.59 -29.35 -1.31
C ASP A 231 29.12 -29.55 -0.89
N LEU A 232 28.56 -28.56 -0.17
CA LEU A 232 27.21 -28.61 0.39
C LEU A 232 26.12 -28.13 -0.57
N VAL A 233 26.49 -27.36 -1.59
CA VAL A 233 25.57 -26.77 -2.58
C VAL A 233 25.07 -27.79 -3.62
N PRO A 234 25.89 -28.70 -4.19
CA PRO A 234 25.46 -29.57 -5.29
C PRO A 234 24.51 -30.70 -4.86
N ASN A 235 24.52 -31.13 -3.59
CA ASN A 235 23.59 -32.16 -3.12
C ASN A 235 23.04 -31.86 -1.70
N PRO A 236 21.92 -31.12 -1.62
CA PRO A 236 21.37 -30.66 -0.35
C PRO A 236 20.70 -31.76 0.48
N LEU A 237 20.19 -32.83 -0.15
CA LEU A 237 19.61 -33.96 0.58
C LEU A 237 20.70 -34.78 1.29
N LEU A 238 21.80 -35.09 0.59
CA LEU A 238 22.96 -35.74 1.21
C LEU A 238 23.56 -34.88 2.33
N THR A 239 23.61 -33.56 2.14
CA THR A 239 24.04 -32.62 3.18
C THR A 239 23.17 -32.70 4.44
N LEU A 240 21.85 -32.78 4.29
CA LEU A 240 20.91 -32.88 5.42
C LEU A 240 21.05 -34.21 6.15
N ASP A 241 21.19 -35.32 5.43
CA ASP A 241 21.39 -36.63 6.05
C ASP A 241 22.74 -36.70 6.78
N PHE A 242 23.78 -36.12 6.21
CA PHE A 242 25.07 -35.95 6.86
C PHE A 242 24.95 -35.12 8.16
N PHE A 243 24.19 -34.01 8.14
CA PHE A 243 23.94 -33.21 9.33
C PHE A 243 23.16 -33.96 10.42
N ARG A 244 22.21 -34.84 10.04
CA ARG A 244 21.48 -35.69 10.98
C ARG A 244 22.40 -36.72 11.64
N VAL A 245 23.23 -37.40 10.85
CA VAL A 245 24.19 -38.42 11.34
C VAL A 245 25.18 -37.82 12.34
N HIS A 246 25.68 -36.62 12.05
CA HIS A 246 26.64 -35.93 12.91
C HIS A 246 25.98 -35.05 14.00
N ARG A 247 24.66 -35.17 14.21
CA ARG A 247 23.87 -34.39 15.19
C ARG A 247 24.05 -32.87 15.06
N LEU A 248 24.39 -32.39 13.86
CA LEU A 248 24.52 -30.97 13.55
C LEU A 248 23.15 -30.28 13.47
N MET A 249 22.08 -31.06 13.26
CA MET A 249 20.70 -30.55 13.28
C MET A 249 20.29 -29.99 14.64
N ASP A 250 20.92 -30.43 15.74
CA ASP A 250 20.64 -29.97 17.10
C ASP A 250 21.40 -28.67 17.44
N LEU A 251 22.38 -28.29 16.61
CA LEU A 251 23.23 -27.10 16.75
C LEU A 251 22.71 -25.88 15.94
N ILE A 252 21.58 -26.02 15.21
CA ILE A 252 20.99 -24.99 14.31
C ILE A 252 19.58 -24.62 14.75
#